data_AF-A0A7R6WPR8-F1
#
_entry.id   AF-A0A7R6WPR8-F1
#
_cell.length_a   1.000
_cell.length_b   1.000
_cell.length_c   1.000
_cell.angle_alpha   90.00
_cell.angle_beta   90.00
_cell.angle_gamma   90.00
#
_symmetry.space_group_name_H-M   'P 1'
#
loop_
_entity.id
_entity.type
_entity.pdbx_description
1 polymer ?
#
loop_
_entity_poly.entity_id
_entity_poly.type
_entity_poly.pdbx_seq_one_letter_code
_entity_poly.pdbx_strand_id
1 'polypeptide(L)'
;MRRTERRHIRVEGQRIGELDYGQMFPRLAYAKVGAAPPEGNPYDLPGTEEFTDEQRRAVKSGFNAFLFKATTMRKWHPDIEQGLPAGWPVGRFKQAMLRKHPLLAPVLNCGIGYELMYSESEILCGVLERTLLEDCAVLPIHDAVLSPITKTGAIAEIMVEEAERVAGTRIMVALKPSH
;
A
#
# COMPACT_ATOMS: atom_id res chain seq x y z
N MET A 1 4.92 -15.34 8.01
CA MET A 1 5.70 -14.94 9.20
C MET A 1 4.93 -13.88 9.98
N ARG A 2 4.63 -14.12 11.26
CA ARG A 2 3.84 -13.20 12.10
C ARG A 2 4.70 -12.02 12.56
N ARG A 3 4.10 -10.85 12.77
CA ARG A 3 4.81 -9.62 13.14
C ARG A 3 5.61 -9.77 14.45
N THR A 4 5.15 -10.58 15.39
CA THR A 4 5.83 -10.85 16.67
C THR A 4 7.07 -11.73 16.56
N GLU A 5 7.19 -12.53 15.49
CA GLU A 5 8.34 -13.42 15.25
C GLU A 5 9.55 -12.63 14.71
N ARG A 6 9.30 -11.42 14.16
CA ARG A 6 10.30 -10.56 13.52
C ARG A 6 11.41 -10.09 14.46
N ARG A 7 11.15 -9.97 15.77
CA ARG A 7 12.15 -9.55 16.79
C ARG A 7 13.37 -10.48 16.88
N HIS A 8 13.23 -11.73 16.44
CA HIS A 8 14.32 -12.72 16.48
C HIS A 8 15.15 -12.73 15.20
N ILE A 9 14.70 -12.04 14.15
CA ILE A 9 15.42 -11.95 12.89
C ILE A 9 16.61 -11.01 13.07
N ARG A 10 17.72 -11.39 12.47
CA ARG A 10 18.89 -10.55 12.30
C ARG A 10 19.24 -10.50 10.84
N VAL A 11 19.54 -9.31 10.36
CA VAL A 11 20.09 -9.09 9.01
C VAL A 11 21.48 -8.52 9.22
N GLU A 12 22.49 -9.18 8.65
CA GLU A 12 23.91 -8.88 8.90
C GLU A 12 24.29 -8.87 10.40
N GLY A 13 23.67 -9.77 11.19
CA GLY A 13 23.89 -9.85 12.64
C GLY A 13 23.21 -8.73 13.46
N GLN A 14 22.53 -7.78 12.81
CA GLN A 14 21.91 -6.62 13.45
C GLN A 14 20.42 -6.79 13.67
N ARG A 15 19.85 -6.03 14.61
CA ARG A 15 18.39 -5.86 14.72
C ARG A 15 17.85 -5.27 13.42
N ILE A 16 16.62 -5.63 13.10
CA ILE A 16 15.96 -5.17 11.89
C ILE A 16 15.19 -3.86 12.11
N GLY A 17 15.15 -3.01 11.08
CA GLY A 17 14.13 -1.99 10.88
C GLY A 17 13.17 -2.43 9.77
N GLU A 18 11.87 -2.16 9.93
CA GLU A 18 10.86 -2.41 8.88
C GLU A 18 10.56 -1.09 8.17
N LEU A 19 11.02 -0.98 6.93
CA LEU A 19 10.76 0.15 6.05
C LEU A 19 9.57 -0.20 5.16
N ASP A 20 8.53 0.62 5.17
CA ASP A 20 7.26 0.36 4.50
C ASP A 20 6.82 1.60 3.73
N TYR A 21 6.43 1.42 2.46
CA TYR A 21 5.95 2.53 1.64
C TYR A 21 4.61 3.10 2.12
N GLY A 22 3.81 2.31 2.83
CA GLY A 22 2.52 2.70 3.37
C GLY A 22 1.49 3.01 2.29
N GLN A 23 0.51 2.11 2.12
CA GLN A 23 -0.65 2.33 1.25
C GLN A 23 -0.24 2.45 -0.23
N MET A 24 0.61 1.54 -0.72
CA MET A 24 1.17 1.59 -2.08
C MET A 24 0.13 1.73 -3.19
N PHE A 25 -0.93 0.91 -3.18
CA PHE A 25 -1.88 0.91 -4.30
C PHE A 25 -2.60 2.24 -4.51
N PRO A 26 -3.15 2.92 -3.49
CA PRO A 26 -3.61 4.30 -3.64
C PRO A 26 -2.55 5.23 -4.24
N ARG A 27 -1.30 5.19 -3.75
CA ARG A 27 -0.23 6.08 -4.24
C ARG A 27 0.12 5.81 -5.70
N LEU A 28 0.25 4.54 -6.09
CA LEU A 28 0.50 4.13 -7.47
C LEU A 28 -0.69 4.47 -8.39
N ALA A 29 -1.92 4.35 -7.90
CA ALA A 29 -3.11 4.76 -8.65
C ALA A 29 -3.10 6.27 -8.92
N TYR A 30 -2.68 7.07 -7.93
CA TYR A 30 -2.49 8.51 -8.09
C TYR A 30 -1.36 8.86 -9.06
N ALA A 31 -0.22 8.16 -8.97
CA ALA A 31 0.88 8.28 -9.92
C ALA A 31 0.41 8.02 -11.36
N LYS A 32 -0.39 6.96 -11.56
CA LYS A 32 -0.93 6.58 -12.88
C LYS A 32 -1.85 7.65 -13.49
N VAL A 33 -2.58 8.41 -12.67
CA VAL A 33 -3.41 9.53 -13.15
C VAL A 33 -2.68 10.87 -13.15
N GLY A 34 -1.36 10.88 -12.87
CA GLY A 34 -0.54 12.09 -12.87
C GLY A 34 -0.92 13.09 -11.76
N ALA A 35 -1.40 12.62 -10.62
CA ALA A 35 -1.85 13.47 -9.51
C ALA A 35 -1.26 13.04 -8.16
N ALA A 36 -1.36 13.93 -7.17
CA ALA A 36 -0.99 13.63 -5.79
C ALA A 36 -2.21 13.14 -4.98
N PRO A 37 -2.03 12.18 -4.05
CA PRO A 37 -3.08 11.79 -3.14
C PRO A 37 -3.45 12.95 -2.18
N PRO A 38 -4.70 13.04 -1.73
CA PRO A 38 -5.08 13.98 -0.67
C PRO A 38 -4.36 13.64 0.63
N GLU A 39 -4.24 14.62 1.52
CA GLU A 39 -3.65 14.42 2.85
C GLU A 39 -4.43 13.39 3.70
N GLY A 40 -3.71 12.77 4.62
CA GLY A 40 -4.23 11.74 5.51
C GLY A 40 -4.25 10.34 4.90
N ASN A 41 -4.89 9.40 5.60
CA ASN A 41 -4.96 8.01 5.15
C ASN A 41 -6.02 7.86 4.03
N PRO A 42 -5.68 7.33 2.85
CA PRO A 42 -6.59 7.16 1.71
C PRO A 42 -7.78 6.24 2.02
N TYR A 43 -7.68 5.40 3.05
CA TYR A 43 -8.78 4.52 3.46
C TYR A 43 -9.76 5.18 4.44
N ASP A 44 -9.47 6.39 4.96
CA ASP A 44 -10.39 7.13 5.84
C ASP A 44 -11.50 7.78 5.00
N LEU A 45 -12.45 6.98 4.52
CA LEU A 45 -13.55 7.45 3.68
C LEU A 45 -14.60 8.19 4.53
N PRO A 46 -15.30 9.20 3.98
CA PRO A 46 -16.34 9.91 4.71
C PRO A 46 -17.45 8.97 5.20
N GLY A 47 -17.73 8.99 6.50
CA GLY A 47 -18.69 8.12 7.17
C GLY A 47 -18.10 6.84 7.77
N THR A 48 -16.78 6.64 7.70
CA THR A 48 -16.06 5.51 8.30
C THR A 48 -15.24 5.90 9.53
N GLU A 49 -15.48 7.07 10.12
CA GLU A 49 -14.68 7.63 11.20
C GLU A 49 -14.70 6.70 12.43
N GLU A 50 -15.89 6.24 12.80
CA GLU A 50 -16.16 5.34 13.94
C GLU A 50 -15.94 3.85 13.63
N PHE A 51 -15.32 3.52 12.49
CA PHE A 51 -15.13 2.13 12.12
C PHE A 51 -14.05 1.45 12.96
N THR A 52 -14.34 0.24 13.40
CA THR A 52 -13.39 -0.63 14.09
C THR A 52 -12.24 -1.04 13.17
N ASP A 53 -11.13 -1.54 13.74
CA ASP A 53 -9.99 -2.04 12.96
C ASP A 53 -10.38 -3.16 11.97
N GLU A 54 -11.37 -3.98 12.32
CA GLU A 54 -11.91 -4.99 11.41
C GLU A 54 -12.66 -4.37 10.23
N GLN A 55 -13.51 -3.39 10.51
CA GLN A 55 -14.24 -2.66 9.46
C GLN A 55 -13.30 -1.85 8.56
N ARG A 56 -12.22 -1.29 9.12
CA ARG A 56 -11.16 -0.61 8.35
C ARG A 56 -10.41 -1.56 7.43
N ARG A 57 -10.20 -2.82 7.83
CA ARG A 57 -9.68 -3.86 6.92
C ARG A 57 -10.64 -4.12 5.77
N ALA A 58 -11.95 -4.18 6.03
CA ALA A 58 -12.96 -4.32 5.00
C ALA A 58 -13.00 -3.11 4.05
N VAL A 59 -12.82 -1.88 4.56
CA VAL A 59 -12.69 -0.67 3.73
C VAL A 59 -11.48 -0.76 2.80
N LYS A 60 -10.32 -1.21 3.30
CA LYS A 60 -9.14 -1.44 2.45
C LYS A 60 -9.42 -2.47 1.35
N SER A 61 -10.05 -3.59 1.69
CA SER A 61 -10.43 -4.62 0.71
C SER A 61 -11.44 -4.09 -0.32
N GLY A 62 -12.42 -3.30 0.11
CA GLY A 62 -13.40 -2.65 -0.76
C GLY A 62 -12.75 -1.65 -1.73
N PHE A 63 -11.83 -0.82 -1.24
CA PHE A 63 -11.05 0.10 -2.06
C PHE A 63 -10.27 -0.65 -3.14
N ASN A 64 -9.52 -1.68 -2.74
CA ASN A 64 -8.76 -2.50 -3.68
C ASN A 64 -9.67 -3.21 -4.69
N ALA A 65 -10.85 -3.69 -4.27
CA ALA A 65 -11.80 -4.28 -5.21
C ALA A 65 -12.20 -3.32 -6.34
N PHE A 66 -12.28 -2.01 -6.08
CA PHE A 66 -12.52 -1.00 -7.12
C PHE A 66 -11.34 -0.84 -8.08
N LEU A 67 -10.10 -1.05 -7.63
CA LEU A 67 -8.92 -0.99 -8.49
C LEU A 67 -8.75 -2.26 -9.35
N PHE A 68 -9.03 -3.44 -8.79
CA PHE A 68 -8.79 -4.73 -9.45
C PHE A 68 -9.93 -5.18 -10.37
N LYS A 69 -11.18 -4.83 -10.05
CA LYS A 69 -12.31 -5.34 -10.82
C LYS A 69 -12.53 -4.52 -12.09
N ALA A 70 -12.28 -5.09 -13.27
CA ALA A 70 -12.50 -4.44 -14.58
C ALA A 70 -13.99 -4.27 -14.99
N THR A 71 -14.93 -4.46 -14.07
CA THR A 71 -16.37 -4.37 -14.34
C THR A 71 -17.09 -3.63 -13.24
N THR A 72 -18.26 -3.05 -13.56
CA THR A 72 -19.08 -2.38 -12.55
C THR A 72 -19.42 -3.33 -11.41
N MET A 73 -19.01 -2.95 -10.21
CA MET A 73 -19.29 -3.71 -9.00
C MET A 73 -20.71 -3.39 -8.51
N ARG A 74 -21.59 -4.39 -8.48
CA ARG A 74 -22.99 -4.25 -8.03
C ARG A 74 -23.26 -4.86 -6.66
N LYS A 75 -22.48 -5.87 -6.30
CA LYS A 75 -22.51 -6.56 -5.00
C LYS A 75 -21.09 -6.74 -4.48
N TRP A 76 -20.95 -6.72 -3.16
CA TRP A 76 -19.72 -7.06 -2.48
C TRP A 76 -19.39 -8.55 -2.60
N HIS A 77 -18.10 -8.87 -2.49
CA HIS A 77 -17.67 -10.22 -2.14
C HIS A 77 -18.09 -10.51 -0.69
N PRO A 78 -18.50 -11.75 -0.33
CA PRO A 78 -18.94 -12.09 1.02
C PRO A 78 -17.98 -11.62 2.13
N ASP A 79 -16.67 -11.78 1.94
CA ASP A 79 -15.66 -11.38 2.93
C ASP A 79 -15.62 -9.86 3.19
N ILE A 80 -15.91 -9.05 2.16
CA ILE A 80 -15.99 -7.58 2.31
C ILE A 80 -17.33 -7.22 2.96
N GLU A 81 -18.41 -7.88 2.54
CA GLU A 81 -19.76 -7.63 3.04
C GLU A 81 -19.86 -7.90 4.54
N GLN A 82 -19.29 -9.01 5.02
CA GLN A 82 -19.30 -9.39 6.43
C GLN A 82 -18.46 -8.45 7.30
N GLY A 83 -17.39 -7.89 6.74
CA GLY A 83 -16.53 -6.96 7.47
C GLY A 83 -17.05 -5.52 7.51
N LEU A 84 -18.03 -5.15 6.68
CA LEU A 84 -18.64 -3.82 6.67
C LEU A 84 -19.90 -3.80 7.54
N PRO A 85 -20.19 -2.69 8.25
CA PRO A 85 -21.44 -2.57 8.98
C PRO A 85 -22.64 -2.51 8.03
N ALA A 86 -23.82 -2.86 8.55
CA ALA A 86 -25.07 -2.75 7.81
C ALA A 86 -25.27 -1.33 7.26
N GLY A 87 -25.84 -1.24 6.05
CA GLY A 87 -26.04 0.05 5.38
C GLY A 87 -24.84 0.58 4.61
N TRP A 88 -23.84 -0.25 4.32
CA TRP A 88 -22.71 0.05 3.43
C TRP A 88 -22.75 -0.74 2.10
N PRO A 89 -23.77 -0.55 1.26
CA PRO A 89 -23.79 -1.16 -0.08
C PRO A 89 -22.69 -0.55 -0.96
N VAL A 90 -22.33 -1.27 -2.03
CA VAL A 90 -21.30 -0.86 -3.01
C VAL A 90 -21.51 0.57 -3.50
N GLY A 91 -22.76 0.98 -3.75
CA GLY A 91 -23.09 2.33 -4.21
C GLY A 91 -22.71 3.43 -3.20
N ARG A 92 -23.06 3.25 -1.92
CA ARG A 92 -22.70 4.20 -0.85
C ARG A 92 -21.19 4.29 -0.69
N PHE A 93 -20.50 3.15 -0.70
CA PHE A 93 -19.05 3.10 -0.62
C PHE A 93 -18.40 3.83 -1.79
N LYS A 94 -18.84 3.57 -3.01
CA LYS A 94 -18.34 4.25 -4.21
C LYS A 94 -18.50 5.76 -4.10
N GLN A 95 -19.64 6.24 -3.60
CA GLN A 95 -19.85 7.67 -3.38
C GLN A 95 -18.86 8.23 -2.34
N ALA A 96 -18.67 7.56 -1.21
CA ALA A 96 -17.70 7.98 -0.20
C ALA A 96 -16.26 8.00 -0.76
N MET A 97 -15.89 6.96 -1.50
CA MET A 97 -14.60 6.85 -2.19
C MET A 97 -14.40 8.00 -3.18
N LEU A 98 -15.38 8.31 -4.03
CA LEU A 98 -15.30 9.39 -5.02
C LEU A 98 -15.32 10.79 -4.38
N ARG A 99 -15.98 10.96 -3.22
CA ARG A 99 -15.89 12.22 -2.46
C ARG A 99 -14.47 12.48 -1.98
N LYS A 100 -13.76 11.45 -1.52
CA LYS A 100 -12.37 11.58 -1.07
C LYS A 100 -11.38 11.60 -2.23
N HIS A 101 -11.63 10.79 -3.25
CA HIS A 101 -10.71 10.54 -4.37
C HIS A 101 -11.37 10.82 -5.72
N PRO A 102 -11.79 12.07 -6.00
CA PRO A 102 -12.44 12.42 -7.25
C PRO A 102 -11.52 12.16 -8.46
N LEU A 103 -10.20 12.35 -8.29
CA LEU A 103 -9.19 12.14 -9.34
C LEU A 103 -8.98 10.67 -9.71
N LEU A 104 -9.38 9.72 -8.84
CA LEU A 104 -9.30 8.30 -9.16
C LEU A 104 -10.51 7.79 -9.97
N ALA A 105 -11.56 8.61 -10.13
CA ALA A 105 -12.77 8.22 -10.86
C ALA A 105 -12.52 7.57 -12.24
N PRO A 106 -11.57 8.07 -13.08
CA PRO A 106 -11.31 7.50 -14.40
C PRO A 106 -10.70 6.10 -14.38
N VAL A 107 -10.10 5.70 -13.26
CA VAL A 107 -9.40 4.42 -13.13
C VAL A 107 -10.15 3.40 -12.26
N LEU A 108 -11.26 3.81 -11.62
CA LEU A 108 -12.10 2.91 -10.85
C LEU A 108 -12.84 1.94 -11.78
N ASN A 109 -12.82 0.68 -11.39
CA ASN A 109 -13.38 -0.44 -12.13
C ASN A 109 -12.75 -0.68 -13.52
N CYS A 110 -11.51 -0.23 -13.74
CA CYS A 110 -10.77 -0.45 -14.99
C CYS A 110 -9.81 -1.65 -14.93
N GLY A 111 -9.69 -2.32 -13.78
CA GLY A 111 -8.78 -3.46 -13.63
C GLY A 111 -7.31 -3.09 -13.50
N ILE A 112 -6.99 -1.82 -13.24
CA ILE A 112 -5.61 -1.32 -13.13
C ILE A 112 -4.84 -1.97 -11.98
N GLY A 113 -5.51 -2.62 -11.02
CA GLY A 113 -4.86 -3.25 -9.87
C GLY A 113 -3.71 -4.20 -10.23
N TYR A 114 -3.81 -4.92 -11.35
CA TYR A 114 -2.72 -5.79 -11.81
C TYR A 114 -1.51 -5.01 -12.32
N GLU A 115 -1.71 -3.88 -12.99
CA GLU A 115 -0.63 -2.99 -13.40
C GLU A 115 0.04 -2.32 -12.18
N LEU A 116 -0.75 -1.96 -11.17
CA LEU A 116 -0.22 -1.44 -9.91
C LEU A 116 0.61 -2.49 -9.17
N MET A 117 0.14 -3.74 -9.13
CA MET A 117 0.87 -4.87 -8.54
C MET A 117 2.18 -5.16 -9.30
N TYR A 118 2.16 -5.07 -10.63
CA TYR A 118 3.37 -5.18 -11.44
C TYR A 118 4.36 -4.06 -11.10
N SER A 119 3.88 -2.81 -11.04
CA SER A 119 4.71 -1.66 -10.68
C SER A 119 5.32 -1.79 -9.27
N GLU A 120 4.53 -2.25 -8.29
CA GLU A 120 5.01 -2.54 -6.93
C GLU A 120 6.12 -3.61 -6.94
N SER A 121 5.95 -4.67 -7.73
CA SER A 121 6.96 -5.73 -7.87
C SER A 121 8.25 -5.21 -8.51
N GLU A 122 8.16 -4.40 -9.55
CA GLU A 122 9.32 -3.79 -10.22
C GLU A 122 10.11 -2.88 -9.28
N ILE A 123 9.40 -2.09 -8.47
CA ILE A 123 10.01 -1.25 -7.43
C ILE A 123 10.76 -2.13 -6.43
N LEU A 124 10.10 -3.18 -5.91
CA LEU A 124 10.70 -4.05 -4.90
C LEU A 124 11.90 -4.81 -5.44
N CYS A 125 11.84 -5.33 -6.68
CA CYS A 125 12.98 -5.96 -7.33
C CYS A 125 14.15 -4.99 -7.50
N GLY A 126 13.90 -3.76 -7.95
CA GLY A 126 14.93 -2.73 -8.06
C GLY A 126 15.61 -2.41 -6.71
N VAL A 127 14.83 -2.34 -5.62
CA VAL A 127 15.37 -2.17 -4.27
C VAL A 127 16.28 -3.34 -3.88
N LEU A 128 15.83 -4.58 -4.12
CA LEU A 128 16.63 -5.77 -3.80
C LEU A 128 17.93 -5.84 -4.59
N GLU A 129 17.88 -5.52 -5.89
CA GLU A 129 19.07 -5.50 -6.76
C GLU A 129 20.07 -4.43 -6.31
N ARG A 130 19.60 -3.20 -6.05
CA ARG A 130 20.47 -2.10 -5.61
C ARG A 130 21.09 -2.34 -4.25
N THR A 131 20.28 -2.78 -3.29
CA THR A 131 20.77 -3.08 -1.93
C THR A 131 21.77 -4.24 -1.94
N LEU A 132 21.64 -5.20 -2.85
CA LEU A 132 22.63 -6.25 -3.05
C LEU A 132 23.95 -5.72 -3.64
N LEU A 133 23.89 -4.81 -4.62
CA LEU A 133 25.08 -4.17 -5.20
C LEU A 133 25.84 -3.30 -4.19
N GLU A 134 25.13 -2.72 -3.22
CA GLU A 134 25.68 -1.89 -2.16
C GLU A 134 26.12 -2.67 -0.91
N ASP A 135 26.24 -4.01 -1.00
CA ASP A 135 26.61 -4.92 0.09
C ASP A 135 25.78 -4.68 1.37
N CYS A 136 24.47 -4.57 1.15
CA CYS A 136 23.49 -4.25 2.18
C CYS A 136 22.25 -5.13 1.99
N ALA A 137 22.34 -6.41 2.37
CA ALA A 137 21.22 -7.33 2.15
C ALA A 137 19.95 -6.89 2.91
N VAL A 138 18.79 -6.96 2.25
CA VAL A 138 17.47 -6.73 2.87
C VAL A 138 16.54 -7.91 2.59
N LEU A 139 15.53 -8.09 3.44
CA LEU A 139 14.51 -9.14 3.23
C LEU A 139 13.18 -8.51 2.80
N PRO A 140 12.62 -8.88 1.64
CA PRO A 140 11.34 -8.34 1.18
C PRO A 140 10.16 -8.93 1.96
N ILE A 141 9.17 -8.10 2.28
CA ILE A 141 7.88 -8.51 2.85
C ILE A 141 6.76 -7.60 2.30
N HIS A 142 5.96 -8.10 1.36
CA HIS A 142 4.93 -7.30 0.67
C HIS A 142 5.55 -6.00 0.09
N ASP A 143 4.97 -4.84 0.43
CA ASP A 143 5.42 -3.49 0.09
C ASP A 143 6.45 -2.91 1.09
N ALA A 144 7.09 -3.78 1.88
CA ALA A 144 8.08 -3.40 2.88
C ALA A 144 9.37 -4.21 2.72
N VAL A 145 10.46 -3.68 3.28
CA VAL A 145 11.73 -4.38 3.41
C VAL A 145 12.20 -4.39 4.86
N LEU A 146 12.76 -5.51 5.29
CA LEU A 146 13.48 -5.62 6.55
C LEU A 146 14.95 -5.33 6.29
N SER A 147 15.45 -4.32 6.98
CA SER A 147 16.80 -3.78 6.81
C SER A 147 17.59 -3.89 8.11
N PRO A 148 18.94 -3.90 8.07
CA PRO A 148 19.74 -3.62 9.26
C PRO A 148 19.38 -2.24 9.83
N ILE A 149 19.14 -2.14 11.14
CA ILE A 149 18.66 -0.89 11.77
C ILE A 149 19.57 0.31 11.48
N THR A 150 20.88 0.09 11.37
CA THR A 150 21.90 1.13 11.10
C THR A 150 21.88 1.65 9.66
N LYS A 151 21.33 0.88 8.72
CA LYS A 151 21.30 1.21 7.28
C LYS A 151 19.90 1.67 6.81
N THR A 152 18.94 1.81 7.74
CA THR A 152 17.55 2.19 7.44
C THR A 152 17.42 3.48 6.63
N GLY A 153 18.22 4.51 6.92
CA GLY A 153 18.19 5.78 6.18
C GLY A 153 18.62 5.61 4.71
N ALA A 154 19.74 4.93 4.47
CA ALA A 154 20.23 4.69 3.11
C ALA A 154 19.26 3.83 2.29
N ILE A 155 18.70 2.77 2.89
CA ILE A 155 17.73 1.90 2.20
C ILE A 155 16.41 2.64 1.94
N ALA A 156 15.98 3.53 2.84
CA ALA A 156 14.80 4.35 2.61
C ALA A 156 14.97 5.27 1.39
N GLU A 157 16.15 5.87 1.20
CA GLU A 157 16.46 6.64 -0.01
C GLU A 157 16.41 5.76 -1.27
N ILE A 158 17.04 4.58 -1.26
CA ILE A 158 16.97 3.62 -2.38
C ILE A 158 15.51 3.29 -2.72
N MET A 159 14.69 3.02 -1.71
CA MET A 159 13.27 2.73 -1.89
C MET A 159 12.52 3.93 -2.54
N VAL A 160 12.74 5.15 -2.07
CA VAL A 160 12.11 6.34 -2.64
C VAL A 160 12.54 6.55 -4.10
N GLU A 161 13.83 6.38 -4.40
CA GLU A 161 14.37 6.51 -5.76
C GLU A 161 13.83 5.44 -6.71
N GLU A 162 13.71 4.19 -6.26
CA GLU A 162 13.13 3.12 -7.09
C GLU A 162 11.63 3.34 -7.34
N ALA A 163 10.90 3.84 -6.34
CA ALA A 163 9.52 4.26 -6.54
C ALA A 163 9.39 5.39 -7.56
N GLU A 164 10.29 6.39 -7.51
CA GLU A 164 10.33 7.48 -8.48
C GLU A 164 10.69 6.99 -9.89
N ARG A 165 11.65 6.07 -10.02
CA ARG A 165 12.05 5.47 -11.31
C ARG A 165 10.91 4.74 -11.99
N VAL A 166 10.13 3.95 -11.25
CA VAL A 166 9.08 3.09 -11.82
C VAL A 166 7.74 3.83 -11.93
N ALA A 167 7.33 4.55 -10.89
CA ALA A 167 6.02 5.20 -10.84
C ALA A 167 6.05 6.66 -11.32
N GLY A 168 7.23 7.25 -11.56
CA GLY A 168 7.39 8.65 -11.94
C GLY A 168 7.09 9.63 -10.80
N THR A 169 6.97 9.16 -9.56
CA THR A 169 6.69 10.00 -8.39
C THR A 169 7.36 9.46 -7.14
N ARG A 170 7.76 10.37 -6.24
CA ARG A 170 8.37 10.01 -4.96
C ARG A 170 7.31 9.44 -4.01
N ILE A 171 7.50 8.20 -3.59
CA ILE A 171 6.67 7.56 -2.57
C ILE A 171 7.48 7.48 -1.28
N MET A 172 7.05 8.24 -0.27
CA MET A 172 7.74 8.30 1.01
C MET A 172 7.66 6.96 1.77
N VAL A 173 8.76 6.62 2.42
CA VAL A 173 8.92 5.38 3.20
C VAL A 173 8.92 5.73 4.69
N ALA A 174 8.23 4.93 5.49
CA ALA A 174 8.21 5.07 6.93
C ALA A 174 8.93 3.90 7.62
N LEU A 175 9.77 4.21 8.60
CA LEU A 175 10.27 3.23 9.54
C LEU A 175 9.18 2.90 10.55
N LYS A 176 8.71 1.65 10.56
CA LYS A 176 7.76 1.21 11.59
C LYS A 176 8.48 1.03 12.92
N PRO A 177 7.83 1.35 14.05
CA PRO A 177 8.40 1.12 15.37
C PRO A 177 8.79 -0.34 15.54
N SER A 178 10.06 -0.59 15.85
CA SER A 178 10.57 -1.90 16.23
C SER A 178 10.01 -2.27 17.61
N HIS A 179 9.37 -3.46 17.70
CA HIS A 179 8.85 -4.06 18.94
C HIS A 179 9.95 -4.70 19.76
#